data_AF-A0A2A5J1J9-F1
#
_entry.id   AF-A0A2A5J1J9-F1
#
_cell.length_a   1.000
_cell.length_b   1.000
_cell.length_c   1.000
_cell.angle_alpha   90.00
_cell.angle_beta   90.00
_cell.angle_gamma   90.00
#
_symmetry.space_group_name_H-M   'P 1'
#
loop_
_entity.id
_entity.type
_entity.pdbx_description
1 polymer ?
#
loop_
_entity_poly.entity_id
_entity_poly.type
_entity_poly.pdbx_seq_one_letter_code
_entity_poly.pdbx_strand_id
1 'polypeptide(L)'
;MKKIYILLILVISSLGLLIFFLFNHQEKNKTKKINHNLVQEVPWGVEKINANSLWALRGEEKIRVAVLDSGIDKKHKDLKGKIKGEYNAINKTLSTSDDKVGHGTAIAGIIAAKDNSFGLVGIAPETEIYSVKVLNDKGKGSIDKLVTAIEWCIDNNIHVINLSFGLSKDKSILRNVIDKAVNKGIIVIAAAGNNYGGPADYPAAYKKVISINAVDRNNELAVFSSKGKIDFSAPGVDIPILSINNGYETESGTSLAAAHVTGIVSLILQNKDKFGINSKDNIYYQVKHILSELSIDLGKEGKDETYGEGLLIFK
;
A
#
# COMPACT_ATOMS: atom_id res chain seq x y z
N MET A 1 49.50 18.42 -34.73
CA MET A 1 48.22 18.43 -35.49
C MET A 1 47.36 17.16 -35.34
N LYS A 2 47.93 15.94 -35.25
CA LYS A 2 47.13 14.69 -35.12
C LYS A 2 46.35 14.48 -33.80
N LYS A 3 46.77 15.06 -32.67
CA LYS A 3 46.08 14.88 -31.37
C LYS A 3 44.76 15.66 -31.22
N ILE A 4 44.58 16.76 -31.96
CA ILE A 4 43.37 17.60 -31.88
C ILE A 4 42.19 16.94 -32.62
N TYR A 5 42.45 16.26 -33.74
CA TYR A 5 41.41 15.55 -34.50
C TYR A 5 40.81 14.35 -33.76
N ILE A 6 41.61 13.63 -32.95
CA ILE A 6 41.13 12.49 -32.16
C ILE A 6 40.20 12.96 -31.03
N LEU A 7 40.49 14.11 -30.40
CA LEU A 7 39.64 14.68 -29.36
C LEU A 7 38.31 15.20 -29.93
N LEU A 8 38.33 15.79 -31.14
CA LEU A 8 37.11 16.28 -31.79
C LEU A 8 36.17 15.12 -32.21
N ILE A 9 36.72 14.01 -32.69
CA ILE A 9 35.93 12.82 -33.09
C ILE A 9 35.29 12.15 -31.87
N LEU A 10 36.01 12.06 -30.74
CA LEU A 10 35.46 11.51 -29.49
C LEU A 10 34.30 12.35 -28.94
N VAL A 11 34.38 13.69 -29.01
CA VAL A 11 33.32 14.60 -28.55
C VAL A 11 32.08 14.53 -29.45
N ILE A 12 32.24 14.40 -30.76
CA ILE A 12 31.11 14.26 -31.69
C ILE A 12 30.41 12.90 -31.52
N SER A 13 31.18 11.83 -31.25
CA SER A 13 30.63 10.49 -30.99
C SER A 13 29.87 10.40 -29.66
N SER A 14 30.34 11.09 -28.61
CA SER A 14 29.67 11.12 -27.30
C SER A 14 28.41 11.99 -27.31
N LEU A 15 28.41 13.11 -28.06
CA LEU A 15 27.23 13.95 -28.24
C LEU A 15 26.15 13.24 -29.08
N GLY A 16 26.56 12.48 -30.11
CA GLY A 16 25.66 11.63 -30.90
C GLY A 16 25.03 10.51 -30.08
N LEU A 17 25.80 9.84 -29.20
CA LEU A 17 25.25 8.84 -28.28
C LEU A 17 24.29 9.44 -27.25
N LEU A 18 24.60 10.63 -26.73
CA LEU A 18 23.75 11.32 -25.76
C LEU A 18 22.43 11.78 -26.38
N ILE A 19 22.46 12.30 -27.61
CA ILE A 19 21.26 12.67 -28.37
C ILE A 19 20.45 11.42 -28.74
N PHE A 20 21.09 10.32 -29.13
CA PHE A 20 20.40 9.05 -29.40
C PHE A 20 19.79 8.44 -28.13
N PHE A 21 20.44 8.57 -26.96
CA PHE A 21 19.88 8.18 -25.67
C PHE A 21 18.71 9.07 -25.26
N LEU A 22 18.79 10.38 -25.49
CA LEU A 22 17.71 11.33 -25.21
C LEU A 22 16.49 11.11 -26.14
N PHE A 23 16.72 10.83 -27.42
CA PHE A 23 15.66 10.49 -28.36
C PHE A 23 15.03 9.12 -28.06
N ASN A 24 15.83 8.09 -27.72
CA ASN A 24 15.29 6.79 -27.30
C ASN A 24 14.59 6.84 -25.94
N HIS A 25 15.01 7.73 -25.03
CA HIS A 25 14.31 7.96 -23.76
C HIS A 25 12.99 8.72 -23.97
N GLN A 26 12.92 9.64 -24.95
CA GLN A 26 11.66 10.29 -25.33
C GLN A 26 10.72 9.35 -26.10
N GLU A 27 11.22 8.43 -26.92
CA GLU A 27 10.37 7.47 -27.64
C GLU A 27 9.85 6.32 -26.76
N LYS A 28 10.64 5.83 -25.79
CA LYS A 28 10.17 4.81 -24.83
C LYS A 28 9.10 5.30 -23.85
N ASN A 29 8.91 6.62 -23.71
CA ASN A 29 7.93 7.24 -22.82
C ASN A 29 6.72 7.85 -23.56
N LYS A 30 6.38 7.37 -24.75
CA LYS A 30 5.06 7.61 -25.35
C LYS A 30 4.03 6.59 -24.88
N THR A 31 3.94 6.36 -23.57
CA THR A 31 2.71 5.85 -22.97
C THR A 31 1.67 6.95 -23.16
N LYS A 32 0.64 6.68 -23.96
CA LYS A 32 -0.51 7.58 -24.13
C LYS A 32 -1.00 7.97 -22.74
N LYS A 33 -0.76 9.22 -22.30
CA LYS A 33 -1.13 9.67 -20.95
C LYS A 33 -2.64 9.47 -20.78
N ILE A 34 -3.02 8.52 -19.94
CA ILE A 34 -4.42 8.17 -19.72
C ILE A 34 -5.08 9.39 -19.08
N ASN A 35 -6.18 9.86 -19.68
CA ASN A 35 -6.98 10.90 -19.07
C ASN A 35 -7.98 10.26 -18.13
N HIS A 36 -7.57 10.09 -16.87
CA HIS A 36 -8.37 9.51 -15.79
C HIS A 36 -9.70 10.24 -15.54
N ASN A 37 -9.95 11.42 -16.10
CA ASN A 37 -11.26 12.05 -16.03
C ASN A 37 -12.29 11.46 -17.01
N LEU A 38 -11.86 10.65 -17.98
CA LEU A 38 -12.70 10.17 -19.08
C LEU A 38 -12.79 8.65 -19.15
N VAL A 39 -11.80 7.92 -18.65
CA VAL A 39 -11.72 6.46 -18.71
C VAL A 39 -11.14 5.94 -17.41
N GLN A 40 -11.66 4.81 -16.92
CA GLN A 40 -11.10 4.11 -15.77
C GLN A 40 -9.90 3.28 -16.20
N GLU A 41 -8.81 3.38 -15.43
CA GLU A 41 -7.65 2.50 -15.53
C GLU A 41 -7.68 1.48 -14.39
N VAL A 42 -7.34 0.24 -14.72
CA VAL A 42 -6.95 -0.77 -13.73
C VAL A 42 -5.45 -0.63 -13.51
N PRO A 43 -4.98 -0.13 -12.35
CA PRO A 43 -3.55 0.01 -12.10
C PRO A 43 -2.82 -1.33 -12.24
N TRP A 44 -1.60 -1.30 -12.76
CA TRP A 44 -0.82 -2.52 -12.97
C TRP A 44 -0.65 -3.37 -11.72
N GLY A 45 -0.58 -2.75 -10.53
CA GLY A 45 -0.46 -3.47 -9.26
C GLY A 45 -1.71 -4.30 -8.95
N VAL A 46 -2.89 -3.85 -9.40
CA VAL A 46 -4.15 -4.61 -9.34
C VAL A 46 -4.08 -5.83 -10.26
N GLU A 47 -3.64 -5.63 -11.51
CA GLU A 47 -3.51 -6.70 -12.50
C GLU A 47 -2.45 -7.73 -12.07
N LYS A 48 -1.31 -7.25 -11.57
CA LYS A 48 -0.17 -8.09 -11.17
C LYS A 48 -0.54 -9.10 -10.09
N ILE A 49 -1.30 -8.66 -9.10
CA ILE A 49 -1.74 -9.55 -8.00
C ILE A 49 -3.05 -10.28 -8.34
N ASN A 50 -3.54 -10.13 -9.58
CA ASN A 50 -4.74 -10.76 -10.11
C ASN A 50 -6.01 -10.47 -9.27
N ALA A 51 -6.08 -9.29 -8.64
CA ALA A 51 -7.20 -8.93 -7.76
C ALA A 51 -8.53 -8.80 -8.50
N ASN A 52 -8.47 -8.33 -9.75
CA ASN A 52 -9.64 -8.14 -10.61
C ASN A 52 -10.39 -9.44 -10.92
N SER A 53 -9.72 -10.59 -10.86
CA SER A 53 -10.38 -11.91 -10.99
C SER A 53 -11.42 -12.17 -9.90
N LEU A 54 -11.27 -11.53 -8.73
CA LEU A 54 -12.17 -11.71 -7.59
C LEU A 54 -13.32 -10.69 -7.56
N TRP A 55 -13.33 -9.66 -8.41
CA TRP A 55 -14.41 -8.64 -8.38
C TRP A 55 -15.77 -9.20 -8.79
N ALA A 56 -15.78 -10.26 -9.60
CA ALA A 56 -17.02 -10.98 -9.92
C ALA A 56 -17.57 -11.76 -8.70
N LEU A 57 -16.74 -12.02 -7.69
CA LEU A 57 -17.18 -12.66 -6.47
C LEU A 57 -17.96 -11.66 -5.62
N ARG A 58 -19.25 -11.92 -5.49
CA ARG A 58 -20.11 -11.17 -4.58
C ARG A 58 -19.94 -11.70 -3.16
N GLY A 59 -18.88 -11.23 -2.48
CA GLY A 59 -18.78 -11.39 -1.04
C GLY A 59 -19.93 -10.64 -0.37
N GLU A 60 -20.64 -11.28 0.55
CA GLU A 60 -21.79 -10.66 1.24
C GLU A 60 -21.34 -9.78 2.42
N GLU A 61 -20.12 -10.00 2.92
CA GLU A 61 -19.59 -9.28 4.08
C GLU A 61 -18.98 -7.93 3.70
N LYS A 62 -19.44 -6.87 4.37
CA LYS A 62 -18.82 -5.54 4.25
C LYS A 62 -17.64 -5.43 5.20
N ILE A 63 -16.44 -5.49 4.63
CA ILE A 63 -15.20 -5.39 5.39
C ILE A 63 -14.88 -3.92 5.67
N ARG A 64 -14.61 -3.65 6.96
CA ARG A 64 -14.24 -2.34 7.49
C ARG A 64 -12.73 -2.23 7.62
N VAL A 65 -12.14 -1.32 6.89
CA VAL A 65 -10.70 -1.04 6.91
C VAL A 65 -10.46 0.34 7.48
N ALA A 66 -9.67 0.44 8.54
CA ALA A 66 -9.18 1.71 9.03
C ALA A 66 -7.83 2.04 8.40
N VAL A 67 -7.79 3.17 7.69
CA VAL A 67 -6.55 3.77 7.19
C VAL A 67 -6.09 4.79 8.22
N LEU A 68 -5.08 4.41 9.01
CA LEU A 68 -4.48 5.29 10.01
C LEU A 68 -3.39 6.10 9.30
N ASP A 69 -3.66 7.36 8.97
CA ASP A 69 -2.75 8.16 8.13
C ASP A 69 -2.96 9.69 8.30
N SER A 70 -2.72 10.49 7.26
CA SER A 70 -2.86 11.95 7.21
C SER A 70 -4.31 12.45 7.08
N GLY A 71 -5.29 11.56 6.99
CA GLY A 71 -6.67 11.88 6.61
C GLY A 71 -6.97 11.38 5.19
N ILE A 72 -8.18 11.62 4.69
CA ILE A 72 -8.59 11.18 3.35
C ILE A 72 -9.49 12.24 2.71
N ASP A 73 -9.17 12.71 1.51
CA ASP A 73 -10.08 13.55 0.71
C ASP A 73 -11.30 12.75 0.24
N LYS A 74 -12.33 12.69 1.08
CA LYS A 74 -13.59 12.00 0.78
C LYS A 74 -14.40 12.64 -0.36
N LYS A 75 -14.01 13.83 -0.83
CA LYS A 75 -14.62 14.49 -1.98
C LYS A 75 -14.01 14.04 -3.30
N HIS A 76 -12.88 13.31 -3.25
CA HIS A 76 -12.32 12.67 -4.43
C HIS A 76 -13.38 11.81 -5.12
N LYS A 77 -13.58 11.99 -6.43
CA LYS A 77 -14.65 11.35 -7.20
C LYS A 77 -14.62 9.82 -7.09
N ASP A 78 -13.43 9.22 -7.12
CA ASP A 78 -13.23 7.77 -6.94
C ASP A 78 -13.44 7.25 -5.52
N LEU A 79 -13.46 8.11 -4.50
CA LEU A 79 -13.71 7.74 -3.10
C LEU A 79 -15.09 8.19 -2.59
N LYS A 80 -15.85 8.91 -3.41
CA LYS A 80 -17.14 9.47 -3.02
C LYS A 80 -18.10 8.36 -2.57
N GLY A 81 -18.44 8.39 -1.28
CA GLY A 81 -19.34 7.44 -0.62
C GLY A 81 -18.66 6.18 -0.05
N LYS A 82 -17.33 6.03 -0.21
CA LYS A 82 -16.56 4.89 0.36
C LYS A 82 -16.12 5.13 1.81
N ILE A 83 -15.96 6.40 2.22
CA ILE A 83 -15.60 6.74 3.61
C ILE A 83 -16.84 6.62 4.49
N LYS A 84 -16.89 5.60 5.35
CA LYS A 84 -18.03 5.28 6.23
C LYS A 84 -17.89 5.80 7.65
N GLY A 85 -16.67 6.14 8.07
CA GLY A 85 -16.42 6.78 9.35
C GLY A 85 -15.12 7.56 9.35
N GLU A 86 -15.02 8.50 10.29
CA GLU A 86 -13.86 9.36 10.47
C GLU A 86 -13.50 9.43 11.96
N TYR A 87 -12.21 9.37 12.28
CA TYR A 87 -11.70 9.63 13.61
C TYR A 87 -10.40 10.42 13.55
N ASN A 88 -10.39 11.62 14.14
CA ASN A 88 -9.19 12.44 14.21
C ASN A 88 -8.58 12.33 15.61
N ALA A 89 -7.54 11.51 15.74
CA ALA A 89 -6.87 11.29 17.02
C ALA A 89 -6.12 12.56 17.50
N ILE A 90 -5.65 13.38 16.56
CA ILE A 90 -4.90 14.60 16.85
C ILE A 90 -5.83 15.68 17.43
N ASN A 91 -6.97 15.90 16.78
CA ASN A 91 -8.01 16.82 17.23
C ASN A 91 -9.41 16.24 16.95
N LYS A 92 -10.06 15.72 18.00
CA LYS A 92 -11.33 15.00 17.92
C LYS A 92 -12.51 15.82 17.40
N THR A 93 -12.42 17.15 17.38
CA THR A 93 -13.49 18.02 16.90
C THR A 93 -13.37 18.35 15.40
N LEU A 94 -12.25 18.01 14.77
CA LEU A 94 -12.00 18.28 13.36
C LEU A 94 -12.23 17.05 12.50
N SER A 95 -12.74 17.28 11.29
CA SER A 95 -12.84 16.25 10.26
C SER A 95 -11.46 15.72 9.87
N THR A 96 -11.42 14.50 9.32
CA THR A 96 -10.23 13.92 8.71
C THR A 96 -10.17 14.19 7.20
N SER A 97 -11.18 14.86 6.65
CA SER A 97 -11.36 15.05 5.21
C SER A 97 -10.44 16.11 4.60
N ASP A 98 -9.84 16.95 5.43
CA ASP A 98 -8.83 17.92 5.03
C ASP A 98 -7.44 17.26 5.03
N ASP A 99 -7.26 16.31 4.11
CA ASP A 99 -5.97 15.65 3.91
C ASP A 99 -5.00 16.58 3.19
N LYS A 100 -4.22 17.36 3.95
CA LYS A 100 -3.24 18.30 3.37
C LYS A 100 -1.95 17.64 2.90
N VAL A 101 -1.73 16.37 3.25
CA VAL A 101 -0.54 15.62 2.81
C VAL A 101 -0.86 14.82 1.56
N GLY A 102 -2.07 14.27 1.46
CA GLY A 102 -2.53 13.48 0.32
C GLY A 102 -2.21 11.98 0.42
N HIS A 103 -1.31 11.58 1.32
CA HIS A 103 -0.85 10.20 1.46
C HIS A 103 -1.99 9.26 1.86
N GLY A 104 -2.80 9.60 2.88
CA GLY A 104 -3.94 8.76 3.25
C GLY A 104 -4.98 8.63 2.14
N THR A 105 -5.17 9.67 1.32
CA THR A 105 -6.00 9.61 0.10
C THR A 105 -5.46 8.60 -0.92
N ALA A 106 -4.14 8.60 -1.16
CA ALA A 106 -3.48 7.63 -2.03
C ALA A 106 -3.67 6.19 -1.54
N ILE A 107 -3.46 5.95 -0.25
CA ILE A 107 -3.62 4.63 0.39
C ILE A 107 -5.07 4.15 0.28
N ALA A 108 -6.05 5.00 0.59
CA ALA A 108 -7.46 4.66 0.46
C ALA A 108 -7.86 4.34 -0.98
N GLY A 109 -7.27 5.05 -1.95
CA GLY A 109 -7.44 4.81 -3.38
C GLY A 109 -6.98 3.42 -3.81
N ILE A 110 -5.75 3.04 -3.45
CA ILE A 110 -5.21 1.70 -3.75
C ILE A 110 -6.11 0.61 -3.15
N ILE A 111 -6.61 0.80 -1.93
CA ILE A 111 -7.44 -0.22 -1.26
C ILE A 111 -8.83 -0.32 -1.92
N ALA A 112 -9.53 0.81 -2.11
CA ALA A 112 -10.98 0.80 -2.35
C ALA A 112 -11.50 1.90 -3.28
N ALA A 113 -10.66 2.46 -4.18
CA ALA A 113 -11.17 3.30 -5.25
C ALA A 113 -12.27 2.57 -6.04
N LYS A 114 -13.33 3.30 -6.38
CA LYS A 114 -14.54 2.74 -6.96
C LYS A 114 -14.30 2.16 -8.35
N ASP A 115 -14.77 0.94 -8.57
CA ASP A 115 -15.04 0.44 -9.92
C ASP A 115 -16.16 1.27 -10.56
N ASN A 116 -15.82 2.03 -11.59
CA ASN A 116 -16.68 3.04 -12.22
C ASN A 116 -16.20 3.33 -13.67
N SER A 117 -16.69 4.38 -14.32
CA SER A 117 -16.34 4.66 -15.73
C SER A 117 -15.12 5.58 -15.93
N PHE A 118 -14.51 6.07 -14.87
CA PHE A 118 -13.34 6.96 -14.89
C PHE A 118 -12.37 6.64 -13.74
N GLY A 119 -11.21 7.29 -13.74
CA GLY A 119 -10.31 7.30 -12.60
C GLY A 119 -9.43 6.07 -12.48
N LEU A 120 -9.19 5.67 -11.24
CA LEU A 120 -8.54 4.40 -10.87
C LEU A 120 -9.55 3.53 -10.12
N VAL A 121 -9.35 2.21 -10.22
CA VAL A 121 -10.07 1.23 -9.38
C VAL A 121 -9.11 0.60 -8.37
N GLY A 122 -9.59 0.44 -7.14
CA GLY A 122 -8.83 -0.14 -6.04
C GLY A 122 -8.83 -1.67 -6.05
N ILE A 123 -8.02 -2.28 -5.21
CA ILE A 123 -7.93 -3.74 -5.08
C ILE A 123 -9.25 -4.37 -4.64
N ALA A 124 -9.90 -3.77 -3.65
CA ALA A 124 -11.13 -4.27 -3.05
C ALA A 124 -12.19 -3.16 -3.06
N PRO A 125 -12.77 -2.82 -4.23
CA PRO A 125 -13.64 -1.65 -4.39
C PRO A 125 -14.78 -1.61 -3.38
N GLU A 126 -15.39 -2.75 -3.03
CA GLU A 126 -16.54 -2.83 -2.12
C GLU A 126 -16.21 -2.72 -0.62
N THR A 127 -14.95 -2.52 -0.28
CA THR A 127 -14.48 -2.29 1.09
C THR A 127 -14.98 -0.95 1.64
N GLU A 128 -15.38 -0.95 2.92
CA GLU A 128 -15.74 0.26 3.65
C GLU A 128 -14.49 0.86 4.32
N ILE A 129 -14.17 2.11 3.97
CA ILE A 129 -12.98 2.79 4.49
C ILE A 129 -13.36 3.67 5.68
N TYR A 130 -12.54 3.60 6.72
CA TYR A 130 -12.59 4.47 7.88
C TYR A 130 -11.32 5.31 7.90
N SER A 131 -11.50 6.62 7.78
CA SER A 131 -10.41 7.58 7.77
C SER A 131 -9.99 7.90 9.20
N VAL A 132 -8.80 7.47 9.61
CA VAL A 132 -8.30 7.68 10.97
C VAL A 132 -7.05 8.55 10.95
N LYS A 133 -7.20 9.84 11.24
CA LYS A 133 -6.08 10.79 11.16
C LYS A 133 -5.18 10.68 12.40
N VAL A 134 -3.96 10.20 12.20
CA VAL A 134 -2.89 10.10 13.20
C VAL A 134 -1.64 10.88 12.81
N LEU A 135 -1.54 11.33 11.56
CA LEU A 135 -0.48 12.20 11.05
C LEU A 135 -1.01 13.63 10.82
N ASN A 136 -0.25 14.61 11.31
CA ASN A 136 -0.58 16.02 11.11
C ASN A 136 -0.28 16.47 9.68
N ASP A 137 -0.53 17.74 9.38
CA ASP A 137 -0.38 18.32 8.03
C ASP A 137 1.08 18.39 7.54
N LYS A 138 2.04 17.88 8.32
CA LYS A 138 3.46 17.71 7.95
C LYS A 138 3.87 16.23 7.92
N GLY A 139 2.91 15.30 7.94
CA GLY A 139 3.17 13.86 7.98
C GLY A 139 3.73 13.35 9.31
N LYS A 140 3.63 14.12 10.40
CA LYS A 140 4.17 13.73 11.71
C LYS A 140 3.07 13.25 12.64
N GLY A 141 3.30 12.11 13.30
CA GLY A 141 2.42 11.55 14.33
C GLY A 141 3.09 11.47 15.69
N SER A 142 2.31 11.05 16.69
CA SER A 142 2.81 10.74 18.03
C SER A 142 2.22 9.43 18.55
N ILE A 143 2.97 8.76 19.43
CA ILE A 143 2.66 7.41 19.89
C ILE A 143 1.35 7.37 20.68
N ASP A 144 1.06 8.38 21.50
CA ASP A 144 -0.18 8.50 22.26
C ASP A 144 -1.42 8.57 21.35
N LYS A 145 -1.33 9.31 20.24
CA LYS A 145 -2.42 9.42 19.27
C LYS A 145 -2.61 8.13 18.49
N LEU A 146 -1.51 7.48 18.11
CA LEU A 146 -1.56 6.18 17.44
C LEU A 146 -2.18 5.10 18.33
N VAL A 147 -1.78 5.03 19.61
CA VAL A 147 -2.37 4.08 20.57
C VAL A 147 -3.87 4.34 20.71
N THR A 148 -4.29 5.59 20.93
CA THR A 148 -5.70 5.96 21.05
C THR A 148 -6.49 5.62 19.77
N ALA A 149 -5.89 5.77 18.58
CA ALA A 149 -6.51 5.44 17.31
C ALA A 149 -6.70 3.91 17.13
N ILE A 150 -5.74 3.10 17.55
CA ILE A 150 -5.87 1.63 17.53
C ILE A 150 -6.94 1.18 18.52
N GLU A 151 -7.01 1.78 19.72
CA GLU A 151 -8.11 1.52 20.66
C GLU A 151 -9.47 1.87 20.06
N TRP A 152 -9.58 3.01 19.38
CA TRP A 152 -10.80 3.38 18.67
C TRP A 152 -11.17 2.35 17.59
N CYS A 153 -10.19 1.78 16.87
CA CYS A 153 -10.45 0.73 15.88
C CYS A 153 -11.00 -0.55 16.55
N ILE A 154 -10.49 -0.91 17.73
CA ILE A 154 -11.00 -2.02 18.53
C ILE A 154 -12.46 -1.76 18.91
N ASP A 155 -12.75 -0.58 19.45
CA ASP A 155 -14.09 -0.24 19.93
C ASP A 155 -15.13 -0.11 18.80
N ASN A 156 -14.68 0.13 17.56
CA ASN A 156 -15.53 0.27 16.38
C ASN A 156 -15.59 -0.98 15.49
N ASN A 157 -15.09 -2.13 15.98
CA ASN A 157 -15.11 -3.41 15.27
C ASN A 157 -14.53 -3.28 13.84
N ILE A 158 -13.38 -2.63 13.73
CA ILE A 158 -12.59 -2.60 12.49
C ILE A 158 -12.02 -3.99 12.24
N HIS A 159 -12.02 -4.44 10.99
CA HIS A 159 -11.50 -5.76 10.62
C HIS A 159 -10.02 -5.71 10.26
N VAL A 160 -9.60 -4.63 9.57
CA VAL A 160 -8.21 -4.45 9.12
C VAL A 160 -7.73 -3.04 9.43
N ILE A 161 -6.53 -2.91 9.98
CA ILE A 161 -5.82 -1.66 10.21
C ILE A 161 -4.65 -1.59 9.23
N ASN A 162 -4.60 -0.53 8.43
CA ASN A 162 -3.48 -0.19 7.58
C ASN A 162 -2.61 0.89 8.25
N LEU A 163 -1.29 0.64 8.32
CA LEU A 163 -0.28 1.53 8.86
C LEU A 163 0.83 1.74 7.82
N SER A 164 0.58 2.65 6.88
CA SER A 164 1.50 2.98 5.79
C SER A 164 2.61 3.96 6.20
N PHE A 165 3.10 3.85 7.44
CA PHE A 165 4.21 4.65 7.98
C PHE A 165 4.97 3.85 9.04
N GLY A 166 6.17 4.34 9.40
CA GLY A 166 7.07 3.67 10.33
C GLY A 166 7.68 4.58 11.39
N LEU A 167 8.25 3.97 12.42
CA LEU A 167 9.09 4.59 13.43
C LEU A 167 10.32 3.71 13.72
N SER A 168 11.45 4.35 14.01
CA SER A 168 12.76 3.68 14.09
C SER A 168 13.01 2.88 15.37
N LYS A 169 12.14 2.95 16.38
CA LYS A 169 12.36 2.33 17.70
C LYS A 169 11.11 1.66 18.24
N ASP A 170 11.27 0.48 18.82
CA ASP A 170 10.21 -0.21 19.57
C ASP A 170 9.59 0.70 20.66
N LYS A 171 8.28 0.56 20.82
CA LYS A 171 7.48 1.15 21.90
C LYS A 171 6.58 0.08 22.48
N SER A 172 6.86 -0.34 23.70
CA SER A 172 6.09 -1.38 24.41
C SER A 172 4.59 -1.07 24.44
N ILE A 173 4.19 0.18 24.68
CA ILE A 173 2.78 0.59 24.69
C ILE A 173 2.09 0.39 23.33
N LEU A 174 2.81 0.65 22.23
CA LEU A 174 2.29 0.43 20.88
C LEU A 174 2.20 -1.06 20.56
N ARG A 175 3.22 -1.84 20.92
CA ARG A 175 3.19 -3.30 20.78
C ARG A 175 2.01 -3.91 21.53
N ASN A 176 1.79 -3.49 22.78
CA ASN A 176 0.72 -4.04 23.62
C ASN A 176 -0.67 -3.75 23.05
N VAL A 177 -0.93 -2.54 22.53
CA VAL A 177 -2.23 -2.22 21.94
C VAL A 177 -2.46 -2.94 20.60
N ILE A 178 -1.40 -3.15 19.80
CA ILE A 178 -1.47 -3.95 18.58
C ILE A 178 -1.76 -5.42 18.91
N ASP A 179 -1.07 -5.98 19.90
CA ASP A 179 -1.34 -7.36 20.34
C ASP A 179 -2.77 -7.51 20.85
N LYS A 180 -3.31 -6.50 21.55
CA LYS A 180 -4.73 -6.43 21.95
C LYS A 180 -5.66 -6.43 20.75
N ALA A 181 -5.38 -5.62 19.71
CA ALA A 181 -6.18 -5.55 18.49
C ALA A 181 -6.19 -6.91 17.75
N VAL A 182 -5.03 -7.52 17.57
CA VAL A 182 -4.89 -8.83 16.91
C VAL A 182 -5.59 -9.95 17.70
N ASN A 183 -5.50 -9.93 19.03
CA ASN A 183 -6.22 -10.88 19.87
C ASN A 183 -7.75 -10.70 19.80
N LYS A 184 -8.23 -9.51 19.40
CA LYS A 184 -9.65 -9.23 19.13
C LYS A 184 -10.07 -9.53 17.68
N GLY A 185 -9.16 -10.09 16.88
CA GLY A 185 -9.43 -10.48 15.50
C GLY A 185 -9.19 -9.39 14.46
N ILE A 186 -8.52 -8.29 14.84
CA ILE A 186 -8.16 -7.23 13.90
C ILE A 186 -6.82 -7.56 13.24
N ILE A 187 -6.79 -7.55 11.91
CA ILE A 187 -5.56 -7.77 11.15
C ILE A 187 -4.84 -6.43 11.02
N VAL A 188 -3.56 -6.39 11.40
CA VAL A 188 -2.74 -5.17 11.33
C VAL A 188 -1.67 -5.36 10.25
N ILE A 189 -1.67 -4.48 9.26
CA ILE A 189 -0.75 -4.51 8.11
C ILE A 189 0.04 -3.22 8.13
N ALA A 190 1.36 -3.30 7.97
CA ALA A 190 2.23 -2.14 8.01
C ALA A 190 3.32 -2.18 6.93
N ALA A 191 3.70 -0.99 6.46
CA ALA A 191 4.82 -0.80 5.55
C ALA A 191 6.14 -1.13 6.25
N ALA A 192 7.00 -1.92 5.60
CA ALA A 192 8.28 -2.32 6.16
C ALA A 192 9.25 -1.14 6.35
N GLY A 193 9.11 -0.06 5.57
CA GLY A 193 9.98 1.11 5.61
C GLY A 193 10.76 1.32 4.31
N ASN A 194 11.22 2.56 4.12
CA ASN A 194 11.94 3.00 2.92
C ASN A 194 13.38 3.43 3.31
N ASN A 195 14.14 2.53 3.95
CA ASN A 195 15.43 2.84 4.56
C ASN A 195 16.64 2.17 3.89
N TYR A 196 16.52 1.81 2.60
CA TYR A 196 17.62 1.36 1.73
C TYR A 196 18.41 0.17 2.31
N GLY A 197 17.69 -0.87 2.73
CA GLY A 197 18.27 -2.08 3.31
C GLY A 197 18.49 -2.03 4.82
N GLY A 198 18.06 -0.96 5.50
CA GLY A 198 18.00 -0.90 6.96
C GLY A 198 16.95 -1.85 7.55
N PRO A 199 16.89 -2.00 8.88
CA PRO A 199 15.93 -2.88 9.53
C PRO A 199 14.49 -2.40 9.33
N ALA A 200 13.52 -3.31 9.22
CA ALA A 200 12.11 -2.95 9.11
C ALA A 200 11.68 -2.01 10.26
N ASP A 201 10.93 -0.99 9.91
CA ASP A 201 10.40 -0.01 10.86
C ASP A 201 9.34 -0.65 11.77
N TYR A 202 9.14 -0.06 12.94
CA TYR A 202 7.97 -0.38 13.76
C TYR A 202 6.76 0.43 13.27
N PRO A 203 5.55 -0.13 13.26
CA PRO A 203 5.15 -1.40 13.87
C PRO A 203 5.34 -2.63 12.97
N ALA A 204 5.77 -2.50 11.71
CA ALA A 204 5.96 -3.62 10.81
C ALA A 204 6.88 -4.70 11.39
N ALA A 205 7.93 -4.32 12.11
CA ALA A 205 8.82 -5.24 12.83
C ALA A 205 8.18 -6.04 13.98
N TYR A 206 6.96 -5.72 14.44
CA TYR A 206 6.30 -6.52 15.50
C TYR A 206 5.80 -7.86 14.99
N LYS A 207 5.95 -8.91 15.81
CA LYS A 207 5.62 -10.30 15.46
C LYS A 207 4.18 -10.52 14.95
N LYS A 208 3.21 -9.76 15.49
CA LYS A 208 1.78 -9.88 15.16
C LYS A 208 1.27 -8.86 14.13
N VAL A 209 2.18 -8.09 13.52
CA VAL A 209 1.86 -7.23 12.38
C VAL A 209 2.26 -7.95 11.11
N ILE A 210 1.52 -7.78 10.02
CA ILE A 210 1.92 -8.26 8.70
C ILE A 210 2.82 -7.19 8.06
N SER A 211 4.11 -7.50 7.92
CA SER A 211 5.15 -6.58 7.40
C SER A 211 5.30 -6.71 5.90
N ILE A 212 5.09 -5.62 5.17
CA ILE A 212 5.02 -5.64 3.70
C ILE A 212 6.16 -4.84 3.05
N ASN A 213 6.86 -5.48 2.13
CA ASN A 213 7.88 -4.85 1.30
C ASN A 213 7.41 -4.57 -0.13
N ALA A 214 8.15 -3.72 -0.84
CA ALA A 214 7.80 -3.26 -2.18
C ALA A 214 8.60 -3.96 -3.28
N VAL A 215 7.89 -4.38 -4.32
CA VAL A 215 8.47 -4.84 -5.59
C VAL A 215 7.96 -4.01 -6.77
N ASP A 216 8.72 -4.03 -7.86
CA ASP A 216 8.35 -3.42 -9.13
C ASP A 216 7.59 -4.39 -10.07
N ARG A 217 7.33 -3.95 -11.29
CA ARG A 217 6.63 -4.73 -12.33
C ARG A 217 7.37 -6.03 -12.70
N ASN A 218 8.70 -6.05 -12.54
CA ASN A 218 9.59 -7.16 -12.86
C ASN A 218 9.81 -8.11 -11.68
N ASN A 219 9.10 -7.91 -10.56
CA ASN A 219 9.30 -8.61 -9.28
C ASN A 219 10.64 -8.27 -8.61
N GLU A 220 11.32 -7.22 -9.03
CA GLU A 220 12.55 -6.78 -8.38
C GLU A 220 12.21 -5.99 -7.12
N LEU A 221 12.94 -6.29 -6.03
CA LEU A 221 12.83 -5.53 -4.79
C LEU A 221 13.15 -4.06 -5.04
N ALA A 222 12.30 -3.16 -4.57
CA ALA A 222 12.54 -1.74 -4.69
C ALA A 222 13.83 -1.34 -3.94
N VAL A 223 14.63 -0.45 -4.52
CA VAL A 223 15.94 -0.04 -3.96
C VAL A 223 15.84 0.56 -2.54
N PHE A 224 14.71 1.17 -2.21
CA PHE A 224 14.46 1.79 -0.90
C PHE A 224 13.99 0.80 0.16
N SER A 225 13.63 -0.43 -0.21
CA SER A 225 13.03 -1.42 0.68
C SER A 225 13.89 -1.76 1.90
N SER A 226 13.23 -1.94 3.05
CA SER A 226 13.85 -2.43 4.29
C SER A 226 14.14 -3.93 4.26
N LYS A 227 14.86 -4.41 5.29
CA LYS A 227 15.20 -5.82 5.52
C LYS A 227 14.84 -6.28 6.93
N GLY A 228 14.95 -7.58 7.17
CA GLY A 228 14.81 -8.22 8.47
C GLY A 228 13.42 -8.84 8.62
N LYS A 229 12.57 -8.27 9.49
CA LYS A 229 11.23 -8.80 9.71
C LYS A 229 10.30 -8.37 8.57
N ILE A 230 10.30 -9.17 7.51
CA ILE A 230 9.39 -9.08 6.36
C ILE A 230 8.50 -10.32 6.33
N ASP A 231 7.19 -10.13 6.11
CA ASP A 231 6.26 -11.25 5.97
C ASP A 231 5.96 -11.52 4.50
N PHE A 232 5.68 -10.48 3.70
CA PHE A 232 5.36 -10.62 2.27
C PHE A 232 5.81 -9.40 1.45
N SER A 233 5.76 -9.53 0.14
CA SER A 233 5.98 -8.46 -0.84
C SER A 233 4.73 -8.18 -1.67
N ALA A 234 4.58 -6.92 -2.10
CA ALA A 234 3.51 -6.50 -2.99
C ALA A 234 3.95 -5.33 -3.90
N PRO A 235 3.20 -4.99 -4.96
CA PRO A 235 3.49 -3.86 -5.83
C PRO A 235 3.67 -2.55 -5.04
N GLY A 236 4.82 -1.89 -5.22
CA GLY A 236 5.11 -0.63 -4.53
C GLY A 236 6.00 0.34 -5.31
N VAL A 237 6.24 0.11 -6.59
CA VAL A 237 7.05 0.98 -7.46
C VAL A 237 6.22 1.46 -8.64
N ASP A 238 6.26 2.76 -8.93
CA ASP A 238 5.50 3.39 -10.02
C ASP A 238 4.02 3.00 -10.02
N ILE A 239 3.40 3.15 -8.86
CA ILE A 239 1.98 2.85 -8.63
C ILE A 239 1.15 4.09 -8.95
N PRO A 240 0.18 4.00 -9.88
CA PRO A 240 -0.85 5.02 -10.04
C PRO A 240 -1.67 5.18 -8.76
N ILE A 241 -1.80 6.43 -8.28
CA ILE A 241 -2.50 6.75 -7.04
C ILE A 241 -3.48 7.90 -7.23
N LEU A 242 -4.47 7.98 -6.34
CA LEU A 242 -5.30 9.17 -6.18
C LEU A 242 -4.49 10.23 -5.45
N SER A 243 -4.54 11.47 -5.92
CA SER A 243 -4.03 12.64 -5.20
C SER A 243 -5.16 13.64 -4.91
N ILE A 244 -4.87 14.59 -4.01
CA ILE A 244 -5.87 15.56 -3.54
C ILE A 244 -6.46 16.39 -4.68
N ASN A 245 -7.65 16.97 -4.45
CA ASN A 245 -8.34 17.80 -5.45
C ASN A 245 -8.75 17.06 -6.73
N ASN A 246 -9.12 15.78 -6.63
CA ASN A 246 -9.42 14.90 -7.77
C ASN A 246 -8.23 14.66 -8.71
N GLY A 247 -7.02 14.64 -8.16
CA GLY A 247 -5.79 14.42 -8.89
C GLY A 247 -5.44 12.95 -9.03
N TYR A 248 -4.52 12.66 -9.95
CA TYR A 248 -3.94 11.34 -10.15
C TYR A 248 -2.45 11.50 -10.35
N GLU A 249 -1.66 10.69 -9.64
CA GLU A 249 -0.21 10.76 -9.63
C GLU A 249 0.39 9.35 -9.71
N THR A 250 1.72 9.27 -9.71
CA THR A 250 2.44 8.01 -9.66
C THR A 250 3.52 8.11 -8.61
N GLU A 251 3.51 7.19 -7.66
CA GLU A 251 4.43 7.18 -6.52
C GLU A 251 5.03 5.79 -6.29
N SER A 252 6.07 5.76 -5.46
CA SER A 252 6.73 4.53 -5.03
C SER A 252 6.93 4.53 -3.51
N GLY A 253 6.71 3.39 -2.87
CA GLY A 253 6.93 3.21 -1.44
C GLY A 253 6.37 1.89 -0.91
N THR A 254 6.94 1.41 0.19
CA THR A 254 6.39 0.25 0.94
C THR A 254 5.01 0.53 1.52
N SER A 255 4.64 1.80 1.71
CA SER A 255 3.28 2.24 2.05
C SER A 255 2.24 1.82 1.01
N LEU A 256 2.57 1.94 -0.27
CA LEU A 256 1.69 1.56 -1.37
C LEU A 256 1.56 0.03 -1.46
N ALA A 257 2.66 -0.70 -1.22
CA ALA A 257 2.63 -2.16 -1.12
C ALA A 257 1.76 -2.65 0.05
N ALA A 258 1.86 -2.03 1.23
CA ALA A 258 0.99 -2.33 2.37
C ALA A 258 -0.50 -2.09 2.06
N ALA A 259 -0.81 -1.06 1.27
CA ALA A 259 -2.16 -0.79 0.79
C ALA A 259 -2.68 -1.91 -0.15
N HIS A 260 -1.85 -2.41 -1.06
CA HIS A 260 -2.21 -3.55 -1.91
C HIS A 260 -2.56 -4.78 -1.07
N VAL A 261 -1.74 -5.11 -0.06
CA VAL A 261 -2.02 -6.26 0.82
C VAL A 261 -3.23 -6.03 1.70
N THR A 262 -3.50 -4.79 2.09
CA THR A 262 -4.75 -4.44 2.80
C THR A 262 -5.97 -4.74 1.93
N GLY A 263 -5.89 -4.44 0.63
CA GLY A 263 -6.92 -4.82 -0.34
C GLY A 263 -7.05 -6.34 -0.50
N ILE A 264 -5.93 -7.08 -0.65
CA ILE A 264 -5.93 -8.55 -0.72
C ILE A 264 -6.64 -9.15 0.50
N VAL A 265 -6.25 -8.72 1.71
CA VAL A 265 -6.87 -9.20 2.95
C VAL A 265 -8.36 -8.85 3.00
N SER A 266 -8.75 -7.68 2.48
CA SER A 266 -10.16 -7.31 2.40
C SER A 266 -10.95 -8.25 1.47
N LEU A 267 -10.42 -8.61 0.30
CA LEU A 267 -11.04 -9.57 -0.61
C LEU A 267 -11.16 -10.97 0.00
N ILE A 268 -10.12 -11.41 0.72
CA ILE A 268 -10.12 -12.69 1.45
C ILE A 268 -11.25 -12.69 2.49
N LEU A 269 -11.34 -11.64 3.30
CA LEU A 269 -12.36 -11.55 4.35
C LEU A 269 -13.78 -11.40 3.78
N GLN A 270 -13.97 -10.66 2.68
CA GLN A 270 -15.26 -10.60 1.97
C GLN A 270 -15.74 -11.96 1.49
N ASN A 271 -14.80 -12.90 1.25
CA ASN A 271 -15.05 -14.23 0.73
C ASN A 271 -14.60 -15.33 1.71
N LYS A 272 -14.69 -15.07 3.02
CA LYS A 272 -14.11 -15.90 4.08
C LYS A 272 -14.39 -17.41 3.92
N ASP A 273 -15.61 -17.78 3.53
CA ASP A 273 -16.02 -19.18 3.39
C ASP A 273 -15.30 -19.88 2.22
N LYS A 274 -15.05 -19.16 1.12
CA LYS A 274 -14.29 -19.67 -0.04
C LYS A 274 -12.82 -19.87 0.28
N PHE A 275 -12.29 -19.05 1.19
CA PHE A 275 -10.92 -19.15 1.68
C PHE A 275 -10.81 -20.03 2.94
N GLY A 276 -11.87 -20.74 3.33
CA GLY A 276 -11.85 -21.70 4.45
C GLY A 276 -11.71 -21.07 5.84
N ILE A 277 -11.92 -19.76 5.98
CA ILE A 277 -11.84 -19.07 7.26
C ILE A 277 -13.05 -19.43 8.11
N ASN A 278 -12.80 -19.97 9.31
CA ASN A 278 -13.84 -20.38 10.25
C ASN A 278 -13.65 -19.73 11.63
N SER A 279 -14.66 -19.81 12.49
CA SER A 279 -14.68 -19.10 13.78
C SER A 279 -13.90 -19.77 14.91
N LYS A 280 -13.26 -20.93 14.68
CA LYS A 280 -12.62 -21.70 15.76
C LYS A 280 -11.21 -21.19 16.06
N ASP A 281 -10.48 -20.77 15.03
CA ASP A 281 -9.10 -20.31 15.15
C ASP A 281 -8.99 -18.79 15.10
N ASN A 282 -7.90 -18.23 15.64
CA ASN A 282 -7.68 -16.79 15.54
C ASN A 282 -7.48 -16.39 14.07
N ILE A 283 -8.34 -15.50 13.59
CA ILE A 283 -8.42 -15.04 12.20
C ILE A 283 -7.09 -14.52 11.65
N TYR A 284 -6.23 -13.94 12.50
CA TYR A 284 -4.89 -13.49 12.09
C TYR A 284 -4.05 -14.65 11.55
N TYR A 285 -4.04 -15.81 12.22
CA TYR A 285 -3.25 -16.95 11.78
C TYR A 285 -3.83 -17.59 10.52
N GLN A 286 -5.17 -17.65 10.41
CA GLN A 286 -5.84 -18.15 9.21
C GLN A 286 -5.53 -17.27 8.00
N VAL A 287 -5.67 -15.94 8.12
CA VAL A 287 -5.32 -15.02 7.03
C VAL A 287 -3.84 -15.10 6.70
N LYS A 288 -2.95 -15.14 7.69
CA LYS A 288 -1.52 -15.27 7.42
C LYS A 288 -1.20 -16.56 6.65
N HIS A 289 -1.84 -17.67 7.00
CA HIS A 289 -1.69 -18.94 6.27
C HIS A 289 -2.18 -18.83 4.83
N ILE A 290 -3.36 -18.25 4.60
CA ILE A 290 -3.89 -18.04 3.23
C ILE A 290 -2.93 -17.16 2.43
N LEU A 291 -2.40 -16.08 3.02
CA LEU A 291 -1.41 -15.23 2.35
C LEU A 291 -0.15 -16.01 1.96
N SER A 292 0.33 -16.93 2.81
CA SER A 292 1.44 -17.84 2.48
C SER A 292 1.10 -18.76 1.29
N GLU A 293 -0.12 -19.28 1.20
CA GLU A 293 -0.55 -20.11 0.06
C GLU A 293 -0.66 -19.32 -1.25
N LEU A 294 -1.00 -18.03 -1.15
CA LEU A 294 -1.07 -17.11 -2.28
C LEU A 294 0.30 -16.58 -2.73
N SER A 295 1.36 -16.76 -1.94
CA SER A 295 2.66 -16.20 -2.29
C SER A 295 3.33 -16.96 -3.44
N ILE A 296 4.09 -16.21 -4.23
CA ILE A 296 5.12 -16.72 -5.13
C ILE A 296 6.45 -16.36 -4.50
N ASP A 297 7.23 -17.38 -4.17
CA ASP A 297 8.57 -17.23 -3.61
C ASP A 297 9.50 -16.45 -4.56
N LEU A 298 10.24 -15.49 -4.02
CA LEU A 298 11.14 -14.60 -4.75
C LEU A 298 12.44 -14.46 -3.96
N GLY A 299 13.55 -14.25 -4.67
CA GLY A 299 14.84 -14.09 -4.02
C GLY A 299 15.45 -15.43 -3.63
N LYS A 300 15.75 -15.62 -2.34
CA LYS A 300 16.32 -16.88 -1.86
C LYS A 300 15.18 -17.88 -1.65
N GLU A 301 15.41 -19.16 -1.93
CA GLU A 301 14.43 -20.21 -1.68
C GLU A 301 13.93 -20.20 -0.22
N GLY A 302 12.60 -20.15 -0.08
CA GLY A 302 11.89 -20.06 1.19
C GLY A 302 11.88 -18.65 1.77
N LYS A 303 11.31 -18.52 2.97
CA LYS A 303 11.20 -17.21 3.62
C LYS A 303 12.56 -16.52 3.77
N ASP A 304 12.68 -15.30 3.28
CA ASP A 304 13.88 -14.48 3.40
C ASP A 304 13.62 -13.09 4.03
N GLU A 305 14.70 -12.39 4.37
CA GLU A 305 14.66 -11.09 5.06
C GLU A 305 14.34 -9.90 4.15
N THR A 306 14.10 -10.14 2.85
CA THR A 306 13.86 -9.12 1.82
C THR A 306 12.46 -9.21 1.24
N TYR A 307 12.10 -10.34 0.66
CA TYR A 307 10.80 -10.59 0.06
C TYR A 307 9.79 -11.20 1.04
N GLY A 308 10.25 -11.64 2.22
CA GLY A 308 9.42 -12.41 3.14
C GLY A 308 9.15 -13.79 2.56
N GLU A 309 7.89 -14.21 2.55
CA GLU A 309 7.44 -15.45 1.89
C GLU A 309 7.14 -15.25 0.40
N GLY A 310 7.39 -14.06 -0.14
CA GLY A 310 7.30 -13.76 -1.57
C GLY A 310 6.21 -12.76 -1.95
N LEU A 311 5.97 -12.64 -3.25
CA LEU A 311 4.96 -11.76 -3.83
C LEU A 311 3.56 -12.37 -3.71
N LEU A 312 2.61 -11.63 -3.14
CA LEU A 312 1.22 -12.06 -3.05
C LEU A 312 0.49 -11.92 -4.39
N ILE A 313 -0.18 -12.98 -4.82
CA ILE A 313 -0.97 -13.03 -6.05
C ILE A 313 -2.13 -14.03 -5.91
N PHE A 314 -3.32 -13.68 -6.40
CA PHE A 314 -4.43 -14.61 -6.48
C PHE A 314 -4.22 -15.60 -7.63
N LYS A 315 -4.34 -16.90 -7.33
CA LYS A 315 -4.13 -18.03 -8.26
C LYS A 315 -5.45 -18.54 -8.82
#